data_AF-A0A7S1TBA1-F1
#
_entry.id   AF-A0A7S1TBA1-F1
#
_cell.length_a   1.000
_cell.length_b   1.000
_cell.length_c   1.000
_cell.angle_alpha   90.00
_cell.angle_beta   90.00
_cell.angle_gamma   90.00
#
_symmetry.space_group_name_H-M   'P 1'
#
loop_
_entity.id
_entity.type
_entity.pdbx_description
1 polymer ?
#
loop_
_entity_poly.entity_id
_entity_poly.type
_entity_poly.pdbx_seq_one_letter_code
_entity_poly.pdbx_strand_id
1 'polypeptide(L)'
;GFSLVGATGGRRLGSWEVCEGGGKHVRRARRLVRAVQGEPQAVESRVVVVLAAGGRKKAVDALRRPTRSRRTGNEDEQFQAYAEDQPRTRAGSADALAPRREGIWALVPYLAVVALVGLVGYFGSKRLVRRSNSLVQEFGVVLVRYGSRPDAAASIVDEYKRKLGPGLYRGRLFASFACALAESKPADPAAIKLFDVVRKRLGVSEIKATKELNRLADAQLRSSPSVLGKLLFLSERALGQDSVSQLTLRSLFPYSDSVVSELQENMAIRIFGDLCEARIHQATSEDDLASITAPTEDATLLGLSEQESGRIFHEILEAKRIARAREIERLEVEAAEAEGATRPNNPDLDFPARSGEPAKALVHAYQCGDCGYTIYPAAGREFKFFGSDFVCPACGAPKDRFSDVNTVRED
;
A
#
# COMPACT_ATOMS: atom_id res chain seq x y z
N GLY A 1 0.01 10.00 74.31
CA GLY A 1 0.49 8.66 73.93
C GLY A 1 1.69 8.84 73.03
N PHE A 2 2.87 8.50 73.54
CA PHE A 2 4.19 8.65 72.93
C PHE A 2 4.49 7.48 71.97
N SER A 3 5.15 7.77 70.85
CA SER A 3 6.51 7.29 70.51
C SER A 3 6.71 6.90 69.05
N LEU A 4 7.58 7.69 68.43
CA LEU A 4 8.44 7.40 67.29
C LEU A 4 9.73 6.73 67.80
N VAL A 5 10.14 5.60 67.21
CA VAL A 5 11.46 4.94 67.26
C VAL A 5 11.53 4.07 65.98
N GLY A 6 12.52 4.03 65.08
CA GLY A 6 13.93 4.45 65.09
C GLY A 6 14.87 3.25 65.20
N ALA A 7 15.41 2.70 64.08
CA ALA A 7 16.62 1.84 63.98
C ALA A 7 16.75 1.23 62.56
N THR A 8 17.71 1.59 61.69
CA THR A 8 19.16 1.30 61.60
C THR A 8 19.57 -0.08 61.06
N GLY A 9 20.43 -0.09 60.03
CA GLY A 9 21.32 -1.18 59.59
C GLY A 9 21.15 -1.52 58.10
N GLY A 10 22.12 -1.46 57.18
CA GLY A 10 23.58 -1.34 57.26
C GLY A 10 24.28 -2.57 56.65
N ARG A 11 24.72 -2.47 55.37
CA ARG A 11 25.90 -3.11 54.70
C ARG A 11 25.73 -2.99 53.16
N ARG A 12 26.57 -2.30 52.36
CA ARG A 12 28.01 -2.51 51.94
C ARG A 12 28.21 -3.93 51.37
N LEU A 13 28.81 -4.21 50.21
CA LEU A 13 29.76 -3.53 49.29
C LEU A 13 29.66 -4.20 47.91
N GLY A 14 30.05 -3.48 46.85
CA GLY A 14 30.24 -4.04 45.50
C GLY A 14 30.96 -3.04 44.60
N SER A 15 32.26 -2.89 44.84
CA SER A 15 33.21 -2.12 44.05
C SER A 15 33.36 -2.70 42.64
N TRP A 16 33.37 -1.84 41.61
CA TRP A 16 33.98 -2.16 40.32
C TRP A 16 35.00 -1.09 39.98
N GLU A 17 36.25 -1.53 39.92
CA GLU A 17 37.42 -0.74 39.58
C GLU A 17 37.44 -0.36 38.09
N VAL A 18 37.95 0.84 37.88
CA VAL A 18 38.37 1.42 36.61
C VAL A 18 39.72 0.83 36.23
N CYS A 19 39.87 0.36 35.00
CA CYS A 19 41.17 0.18 34.35
C CYS A 19 41.15 0.86 32.98
N GLU A 20 41.83 2.00 32.89
CA GLU A 20 42.33 2.58 31.65
C GLU A 20 43.58 1.81 31.18
N GLY A 21 43.74 1.64 29.87
CA GLY A 21 44.97 1.10 29.29
C GLY A 21 44.87 1.00 27.77
N GLY A 22 45.45 1.98 27.07
CA GLY A 22 45.53 2.02 25.61
C GLY A 22 46.60 1.09 25.02
N GLY A 23 46.53 0.86 23.71
CA GLY A 23 47.63 0.24 22.96
C GLY A 23 47.22 -0.35 21.61
N LYS A 24 47.79 0.19 20.53
CA LYS A 24 47.62 -0.22 19.11
C LYS A 24 48.39 -1.51 18.79
N HIS A 25 47.88 -2.31 17.83
CA HIS A 25 48.56 -3.04 16.73
C HIS A 25 47.77 -4.30 16.33
N VAL A 26 47.16 -4.35 15.13
CA VAL A 26 47.70 -4.92 13.86
C VAL A 26 47.72 -6.46 13.79
N ARG A 27 46.74 -6.96 13.02
CA ARG A 27 46.75 -8.05 12.01
C ARG A 27 47.05 -9.51 12.40
N ARG A 28 46.11 -10.33 11.90
CA ARG A 28 46.21 -11.68 11.31
C ARG A 28 46.37 -12.86 12.27
N ALA A 29 45.29 -13.63 12.41
CA ALA A 29 45.39 -15.08 12.53
C ALA A 29 44.18 -15.81 11.92
N ARG A 30 44.50 -16.65 10.93
CA ARG A 30 43.95 -18.00 10.65
C ARG A 30 42.43 -18.17 10.44
N ARG A 31 42.04 -18.27 9.16
CA ARG A 31 40.97 -19.17 8.71
C ARG A 31 41.51 -20.60 8.65
N LEU A 32 41.02 -21.46 9.53
CA LEU A 32 41.02 -22.91 9.36
C LEU A 32 39.77 -23.27 8.57
N VAL A 33 39.96 -23.69 7.31
CA VAL A 33 38.91 -24.31 6.49
C VAL A 33 38.93 -25.79 6.84
N ARG A 34 37.89 -26.25 7.54
CA ARG A 34 37.63 -27.68 7.74
C ARG A 34 36.59 -28.10 6.71
N ALA A 35 36.99 -29.03 5.85
CA ALA A 35 36.14 -29.70 4.89
C ALA A 35 35.07 -30.52 5.64
N VAL A 36 33.82 -30.39 5.21
CA VAL A 36 32.79 -31.41 5.41
C VAL A 36 32.14 -31.62 4.05
N GLN A 37 32.42 -32.80 3.50
CA GLN A 37 31.75 -33.37 2.34
C GLN A 37 30.30 -33.68 2.71
N GLY A 38 29.39 -33.33 1.82
CA GLY A 38 27.99 -33.73 1.86
C GLY A 38 27.41 -33.50 0.47
N GLU A 39 27.41 -34.55 -0.34
CA GLU A 39 26.61 -34.64 -1.56
C GLU A 39 25.13 -34.41 -1.21
N PRO A 40 24.38 -33.75 -2.11
CA PRO A 40 23.03 -34.20 -2.37
C PRO A 40 22.86 -34.58 -3.84
N GLN A 41 22.24 -35.74 -3.99
CA GLN A 41 21.84 -36.37 -5.25
C GLN A 41 20.98 -35.45 -6.10
N ALA A 42 21.28 -35.46 -7.40
CA ALA A 42 20.46 -34.85 -8.43
C ALA A 42 19.12 -35.58 -8.52
N VAL A 43 18.02 -34.84 -8.34
CA VAL A 43 16.68 -35.25 -8.77
C VAL A 43 16.28 -34.31 -9.91
N GLU A 44 16.41 -34.80 -11.14
CA GLU A 44 15.82 -34.19 -12.33
C GLU A 44 14.29 -34.31 -12.25
N SER A 45 13.61 -33.23 -11.89
CA SER A 45 12.18 -33.08 -12.16
C SER A 45 11.98 -32.32 -13.47
N ARG A 46 11.71 -33.07 -14.55
CA ARG A 46 11.18 -32.55 -15.80
C ARG A 46 9.76 -32.02 -15.56
N VAL A 47 9.59 -30.70 -15.62
CA VAL A 47 8.27 -30.07 -15.75
C VAL A 47 7.96 -29.92 -17.23
N VAL A 48 6.98 -30.71 -17.70
CA VAL A 48 6.34 -30.54 -19.00
C VAL A 48 5.34 -29.40 -18.87
N VAL A 49 5.65 -28.25 -19.45
CA VAL A 49 4.67 -27.14 -19.60
C VAL A 49 3.86 -27.40 -20.87
N VAL A 50 2.59 -27.77 -20.68
CA VAL A 50 1.57 -27.81 -21.73
C VAL A 50 1.18 -26.38 -22.08
N LEU A 51 1.54 -25.94 -23.28
CA LEU A 51 1.13 -24.66 -23.87
C LEU A 51 -0.35 -24.72 -24.28
N ALA A 52 -1.20 -23.96 -23.59
CA ALA A 52 -2.52 -23.60 -24.10
C ALA A 52 -2.41 -22.26 -24.85
N ALA A 53 -2.70 -22.32 -26.14
CA ALA A 53 -2.75 -21.20 -27.07
C ALA A 53 -4.02 -20.34 -26.85
N GLY A 54 -3.90 -19.02 -27.01
CA GLY A 54 -5.08 -18.18 -27.23
C GLY A 54 -4.90 -16.68 -27.03
N GLY A 55 -4.62 -15.94 -28.13
CA GLY A 55 -5.34 -14.68 -28.34
C GLY A 55 -4.58 -13.34 -28.29
N ARG A 56 -4.21 -12.88 -29.49
CA ARG A 56 -4.25 -11.49 -30.02
C ARG A 56 -3.16 -10.48 -29.60
N LYS A 57 -2.23 -10.37 -30.55
CA LYS A 57 -1.19 -9.38 -30.77
C LYS A 57 -1.76 -7.99 -31.08
N LYS A 58 -1.17 -6.94 -30.50
CA LYS A 58 -0.96 -5.65 -31.18
C LYS A 58 0.53 -5.32 -31.09
N ALA A 59 1.21 -5.43 -32.23
CA ALA A 59 2.59 -5.03 -32.41
C ALA A 59 2.67 -3.50 -32.46
N VAL A 60 3.60 -2.92 -31.72
CA VAL A 60 4.04 -1.54 -31.91
C VAL A 60 5.48 -1.62 -32.38
N ASP A 61 5.71 -1.07 -33.57
CA ASP A 61 6.98 -1.06 -34.28
C ASP A 61 8.10 -0.38 -33.47
N ALA A 62 9.21 -1.11 -33.35
CA ALA A 62 10.46 -0.58 -32.84
C ALA A 62 11.16 0.24 -33.94
N LEU A 63 11.15 1.56 -33.80
CA LEU A 63 11.99 2.46 -34.60
C LEU A 63 13.47 2.25 -34.25
N ARG A 64 14.11 1.38 -35.03
CA ARG A 64 15.56 1.20 -35.13
C ARG A 64 16.20 2.47 -35.72
N ARG A 65 17.04 3.16 -34.94
CA ARG A 65 17.91 4.22 -35.47
C ARG A 65 19.09 3.59 -36.23
N PRO A 66 19.45 4.09 -37.43
CA PRO A 66 20.63 3.63 -38.12
C PRO A 66 21.90 4.31 -37.57
N THR A 67 22.91 3.48 -37.38
CA THR A 67 24.31 3.81 -37.06
C THR A 67 24.97 4.60 -38.20
N ARG A 68 25.61 5.72 -37.85
CA ARG A 68 26.38 6.58 -38.75
C ARG A 68 27.73 5.92 -39.06
N SER A 69 27.87 5.28 -40.21
CA SER A 69 29.15 4.78 -40.72
C SER A 69 29.98 5.94 -41.26
N ARG A 70 31.19 6.08 -40.72
CA ARG A 70 32.26 6.97 -41.16
C ARG A 70 32.87 6.38 -42.44
N ARG A 71 32.68 7.02 -43.58
CA ARG A 71 33.35 6.66 -44.85
C ARG A 71 34.27 7.81 -45.26
N THR A 72 35.56 7.51 -45.23
CA THR A 72 36.65 8.25 -45.87
C THR A 72 36.66 7.96 -47.36
N GLY A 73 36.97 8.95 -48.19
CA GLY A 73 37.23 8.77 -49.61
C GLY A 73 37.23 10.09 -50.36
N ASN A 74 38.42 10.54 -50.74
CA ASN A 74 38.68 11.54 -51.77
C ASN A 74 37.91 11.20 -53.06
N GLU A 75 37.38 12.22 -53.71
CA GLU A 75 37.33 12.31 -55.17
C GLU A 75 37.30 13.81 -55.52
N ASP A 76 38.48 14.27 -55.94
CA ASP A 76 38.70 15.48 -56.72
C ASP A 76 38.04 15.34 -58.10
N GLU A 77 37.98 16.45 -58.84
CA GLU A 77 37.57 16.57 -60.25
C GLU A 77 36.06 16.61 -60.52
N GLN A 78 35.55 17.84 -60.61
CA GLN A 78 34.73 18.37 -61.72
C GLN A 78 33.81 19.46 -61.16
N PHE A 79 34.25 20.72 -61.19
CA PHE A 79 33.38 21.88 -61.42
C PHE A 79 34.28 23.10 -61.74
N GLN A 80 34.95 23.01 -62.89
CA GLN A 80 35.32 24.18 -63.68
C GLN A 80 34.18 24.48 -64.66
N ALA A 81 34.08 25.74 -65.06
CA ALA A 81 33.13 26.34 -66.00
C ALA A 81 31.79 26.79 -65.37
N TYR A 82 31.82 27.94 -64.72
CA TYR A 82 30.97 29.10 -65.05
C TYR A 82 31.70 30.37 -64.58
N ALA A 83 32.58 30.84 -65.46
CA ALA A 83 33.08 32.21 -65.45
C ALA A 83 32.51 32.85 -66.70
N GLU A 84 31.55 33.77 -66.55
CA GLU A 84 31.29 34.80 -67.55
C GLU A 84 30.45 35.94 -66.94
N ASP A 85 30.96 37.14 -67.18
CA ASP A 85 30.31 38.45 -67.19
C ASP A 85 29.85 39.12 -65.88
N GLN A 86 30.78 39.84 -65.25
CA GLN A 86 30.48 41.09 -64.54
C GLN A 86 30.81 42.31 -65.40
N PRO A 87 29.85 43.18 -65.74
CA PRO A 87 30.16 44.50 -66.28
C PRO A 87 30.59 45.47 -65.18
N ARG A 88 31.77 46.07 -65.36
CA ARG A 88 32.27 47.24 -64.62
C ARG A 88 31.30 48.42 -64.78
N THR A 89 30.58 48.77 -63.71
CA THR A 89 29.85 50.05 -63.64
C THR A 89 30.74 51.13 -63.02
N ARG A 90 30.93 52.17 -63.83
CA ARG A 90 31.58 53.45 -63.57
C ARG A 90 31.25 54.04 -62.20
N ALA A 91 32.30 54.58 -61.58
CA ALA A 91 32.22 55.67 -60.62
C ALA A 91 31.40 56.83 -61.21
N GLY A 92 30.34 57.20 -60.52
CA GLY A 92 29.48 58.34 -60.81
C GLY A 92 28.88 58.83 -59.51
N SER A 93 29.29 60.02 -59.11
CA SER A 93 28.84 60.80 -57.95
C SER A 93 27.32 60.89 -57.85
N ALA A 94 26.79 60.55 -56.68
CA ALA A 94 25.54 61.07 -56.12
C ALA A 94 25.57 60.75 -54.61
N ASP A 95 26.34 61.51 -53.83
CA ASP A 95 25.78 62.56 -52.97
C ASP A 95 24.31 62.88 -53.23
N ALA A 96 23.44 62.01 -52.72
CA ALA A 96 22.00 62.25 -52.63
C ALA A 96 21.54 61.96 -51.18
N LEU A 97 21.62 63.01 -50.38
CA LEU A 97 20.61 63.39 -49.37
C LEU A 97 20.07 62.24 -48.51
N ALA A 98 20.89 61.76 -47.58
CA ALA A 98 20.34 61.25 -46.32
C ALA A 98 19.81 62.47 -45.54
N PRO A 99 18.50 62.59 -45.25
CA PRO A 99 18.01 63.67 -44.41
C PRO A 99 18.65 63.51 -43.04
N ARG A 100 19.40 64.54 -42.64
CA ARG A 100 20.03 64.69 -41.34
C ARG A 100 18.91 64.74 -40.28
N ARG A 101 18.47 63.57 -39.80
CA ARG A 101 17.45 63.42 -38.74
C ARG A 101 18.08 63.74 -37.38
N GLU A 102 18.32 65.02 -37.14
CA GLU A 102 18.55 65.52 -35.79
C GLU A 102 17.19 65.67 -35.10
N GLY A 103 16.92 64.81 -34.12
CA GLY A 103 15.66 64.82 -33.35
C GLY A 103 15.28 63.43 -32.83
N ILE A 104 14.34 63.40 -31.89
CA ILE A 104 13.84 62.23 -31.14
C ILE A 104 13.51 61.02 -32.03
N TRP A 105 13.21 61.25 -33.32
CA TRP A 105 12.95 60.24 -34.34
C TRP A 105 14.14 59.31 -34.68
N ALA A 106 15.37 59.67 -34.30
CA ALA A 106 16.54 58.78 -34.42
C ALA A 106 16.56 57.65 -33.36
N LEU A 107 15.83 57.81 -32.25
CA LEU A 107 15.74 56.81 -31.17
C LEU A 107 14.61 55.78 -31.38
N VAL A 108 13.66 56.06 -32.26
CA VAL A 108 12.52 55.18 -32.56
C VAL A 108 12.91 53.75 -32.99
N PRO A 109 13.91 53.53 -33.87
CA PRO A 109 14.31 52.15 -34.21
C PRO A 109 14.96 51.42 -33.02
N TYR A 110 15.69 52.12 -32.14
CA TYR A 110 16.26 51.52 -30.92
C TYR A 110 15.18 51.17 -29.90
N LEU A 111 14.19 52.04 -29.69
CA LEU A 111 13.04 51.75 -28.82
C LEU A 111 12.19 50.60 -29.37
N ALA A 112 12.01 50.50 -30.69
CA ALA A 112 11.31 49.39 -31.32
C ALA A 112 12.06 48.06 -31.14
N VAL A 113 13.39 48.04 -31.30
CA VAL A 113 14.22 46.85 -31.07
C VAL A 113 14.19 46.42 -29.60
N VAL A 114 14.28 47.37 -28.65
CA VAL A 114 14.17 47.07 -27.21
C VAL A 114 12.78 46.53 -26.84
N ALA A 115 11.71 47.10 -27.40
CA ALA A 115 10.35 46.62 -27.21
C ALA A 115 10.15 45.21 -27.80
N LEU A 116 10.75 44.92 -28.96
CA LEU A 116 10.63 43.63 -29.63
C LEU A 116 11.44 42.53 -28.92
N VAL A 117 12.65 42.85 -28.42
CA VAL A 117 13.43 41.97 -27.52
C VAL A 117 12.67 41.71 -26.21
N GLY A 118 12.04 42.75 -25.64
CA GLY A 118 11.19 42.63 -24.46
C GLY A 118 9.96 41.73 -24.69
N LEU A 119 9.29 41.86 -25.84
CA LEU A 119 8.14 41.03 -26.23
C LEU A 119 8.53 39.56 -26.45
N VAL A 120 9.62 39.28 -27.16
CA VAL A 120 10.12 37.91 -27.35
C VAL A 120 10.53 37.29 -26.01
N GLY A 121 11.15 38.06 -25.12
CA GLY A 121 11.46 37.64 -23.75
C GLY A 121 10.20 37.35 -22.92
N TYR A 122 9.17 38.18 -23.02
CA TYR A 122 7.92 38.02 -22.28
C TYR A 122 7.09 36.80 -22.73
N PHE A 123 6.91 36.63 -24.04
CA PHE A 123 6.20 35.46 -24.59
C PHE A 123 6.99 34.17 -24.39
N GLY A 124 8.32 34.23 -24.53
CA GLY A 124 9.23 33.13 -24.20
C GLY A 124 9.12 32.71 -22.74
N SER A 125 9.11 33.68 -21.82
CA SER A 125 8.97 33.46 -20.38
C SER A 125 7.63 32.81 -20.03
N LYS A 126 6.49 33.31 -20.55
CA LYS A 126 5.18 32.70 -20.33
C LYS A 126 5.11 31.25 -20.84
N ARG A 127 5.67 30.97 -22.03
CA ARG A 127 5.69 29.62 -22.60
C ARG A 127 6.58 28.69 -21.78
N LEU A 128 7.72 29.19 -21.29
CA LEU A 128 8.65 28.44 -20.45
C LEU A 128 8.03 28.09 -19.09
N VAL A 129 7.34 29.04 -18.44
CA VAL A 129 6.63 28.80 -17.16
C VAL A 129 5.51 27.77 -17.31
N ARG A 130 4.73 27.83 -18.40
CA ARG A 130 3.70 26.81 -18.68
C ARG A 130 4.32 25.44 -18.87
N ARG A 131 5.39 25.35 -19.66
CA ARG A 131 6.13 24.10 -19.88
C ARG A 131 6.71 23.56 -18.59
N SER A 132 7.31 24.41 -17.75
CA SER A 132 7.87 23.97 -16.47
C SER A 132 6.80 23.47 -15.52
N ASN A 133 5.63 24.13 -15.44
CA ASN A 133 4.53 23.68 -14.60
C ASN A 133 3.96 22.33 -15.07
N SER A 134 3.81 22.15 -16.39
CA SER A 134 3.40 20.85 -16.97
C SER A 134 4.40 19.75 -16.65
N LEU A 135 5.71 20.00 -16.78
CA LEU A 135 6.75 19.04 -16.44
C LEU A 135 6.78 18.71 -14.94
N VAL A 136 6.49 19.70 -14.08
CA VAL A 136 6.41 19.48 -12.63
C VAL A 136 5.26 18.54 -12.28
N GLN A 137 4.08 18.74 -12.88
CA GLN A 137 2.93 17.85 -12.67
C GLN A 137 3.19 16.45 -13.21
N GLU A 138 3.73 16.34 -14.42
CA GLU A 138 4.08 15.06 -15.05
C GLU A 138 5.11 14.29 -14.21
N PHE A 139 6.10 14.99 -13.66
CA PHE A 139 7.13 14.40 -12.80
C PHE A 139 6.53 13.63 -11.63
N GLY A 140 5.57 14.21 -10.91
CA GLY A 140 4.97 13.56 -9.74
C GLY A 140 4.30 12.24 -10.13
N VAL A 141 3.49 12.25 -11.18
CA VAL A 141 2.78 11.07 -11.68
C VAL A 141 3.74 9.99 -12.19
N VAL A 142 4.74 10.39 -12.99
CA VAL A 142 5.74 9.46 -13.55
C VAL A 142 6.57 8.83 -12.44
N LEU A 143 7.01 9.60 -11.46
CA LEU A 143 7.83 9.10 -10.37
C LEU A 143 7.07 8.12 -9.49
N VAL A 144 5.79 8.36 -9.21
CA VAL A 144 5.01 7.42 -8.40
C VAL A 144 4.71 6.13 -9.15
N ARG A 145 4.45 6.21 -10.47
CA ARG A 145 4.15 5.05 -11.31
C ARG A 145 5.35 4.15 -11.58
N TYR A 146 6.52 4.74 -11.83
CA TYR A 146 7.71 4.00 -12.27
C TYR A 146 8.86 3.99 -11.25
N GLY A 147 8.83 4.87 -10.25
CA GLY A 147 9.88 5.04 -9.25
C GLY A 147 9.70 4.19 -7.98
N SER A 148 9.06 3.02 -8.06
CA SER A 148 8.90 2.13 -6.90
C SER A 148 10.23 1.62 -6.35
N ARG A 149 11.28 1.55 -7.18
CA ARG A 149 12.65 1.19 -6.75
C ARG A 149 13.48 2.48 -6.57
N PRO A 150 14.37 2.55 -5.57
CA PRO A 150 15.16 3.76 -5.30
C PRO A 150 16.06 4.16 -6.49
N ASP A 151 16.61 3.19 -7.22
CA ASP A 151 17.45 3.45 -8.39
C ASP A 151 16.65 4.02 -9.57
N ALA A 152 15.43 3.49 -9.79
CA ALA A 152 14.52 4.00 -10.81
C ALA A 152 14.02 5.41 -10.44
N ALA A 153 13.74 5.66 -9.16
CA ALA A 153 13.39 7.00 -8.70
C ALA A 153 14.54 7.99 -8.93
N ALA A 154 15.79 7.58 -8.67
CA ALA A 154 16.97 8.42 -8.90
C ALA A 154 17.15 8.78 -10.38
N SER A 155 17.02 7.82 -11.30
CA SER A 155 17.17 8.08 -12.74
C SER A 155 16.10 9.04 -13.28
N ILE A 156 14.84 8.88 -12.84
CA ILE A 156 13.73 9.79 -13.17
C ILE A 156 14.02 11.19 -12.63
N VAL A 157 14.42 11.30 -11.36
CA VAL A 157 14.77 12.59 -10.74
C VAL A 157 15.86 13.31 -11.55
N ASP A 158 16.92 12.61 -11.95
CA ASP A 158 18.02 13.22 -12.69
C ASP A 158 17.67 13.55 -14.15
N GLU A 159 16.78 12.79 -14.79
CA GLU A 159 16.20 13.17 -16.07
C GLU A 159 15.40 14.46 -15.99
N TYR A 160 14.51 14.60 -14.99
CA TYR A 160 13.67 15.78 -14.84
C TYR A 160 14.45 17.01 -14.38
N LYS A 161 15.50 16.85 -13.57
CA LYS A 161 16.46 17.93 -13.28
C LYS A 161 17.11 18.46 -14.56
N ARG A 162 17.50 17.57 -15.48
CA ARG A 162 18.09 17.96 -16.78
C ARG A 162 17.07 18.68 -17.66
N LYS A 163 15.81 18.23 -17.68
CA LYS A 163 14.72 18.85 -18.46
C LYS A 163 14.34 20.27 -17.98
N LEU A 164 14.40 20.53 -16.67
CA LEU A 164 13.98 21.81 -16.08
C LEU A 164 15.10 22.84 -15.90
N GLY A 165 16.35 22.43 -16.07
CA GLY A 165 17.51 23.30 -15.88
C GLY A 165 17.82 23.57 -14.40
N PRO A 166 18.84 24.40 -14.13
CA PRO A 166 19.37 24.58 -12.78
C PRO A 166 18.40 25.29 -11.81
N GLY A 167 18.20 24.68 -10.63
CA GLY A 167 17.94 25.37 -9.36
C GLY A 167 16.50 25.74 -9.00
N LEU A 168 15.66 26.19 -9.94
CA LEU A 168 14.45 26.94 -9.57
C LEU A 168 13.23 26.09 -9.17
N TYR A 169 13.11 24.85 -9.67
CA TYR A 169 11.86 24.08 -9.56
C TYR A 169 11.91 22.88 -8.62
N ARG A 170 13.03 22.65 -7.91
CA ARG A 170 13.22 21.45 -7.06
C ARG A 170 12.18 21.29 -5.96
N GLY A 171 11.79 22.39 -5.31
CA GLY A 171 10.75 22.39 -4.29
C GLY A 171 9.36 22.05 -4.85
N ARG A 172 9.02 22.62 -6.01
CA ARG A 172 7.75 22.34 -6.69
C ARG A 172 7.68 20.92 -7.25
N LEU A 173 8.80 20.39 -7.75
CA LEU A 173 8.92 18.98 -8.15
C LEU A 173 8.61 18.07 -6.96
N PHE A 174 9.22 18.35 -5.81
CA PHE A 174 8.99 17.60 -4.60
C PHE A 174 7.52 17.67 -4.16
N ALA A 175 6.92 18.87 -4.12
CA ALA A 175 5.51 19.03 -3.79
C ALA A 175 4.57 18.28 -4.75
N SER A 176 4.82 18.35 -6.06
CA SER A 176 4.01 17.62 -7.03
C SER A 176 4.14 16.10 -6.88
N PHE A 177 5.33 15.60 -6.56
CA PHE A 177 5.54 14.19 -6.24
C PHE A 177 4.82 13.80 -4.94
N ALA A 178 4.92 14.61 -3.89
CA ALA A 178 4.25 14.36 -2.61
C ALA A 178 2.73 14.30 -2.77
N CYS A 179 2.14 15.20 -3.57
CA CYS A 179 0.73 15.18 -3.93
C CYS A 179 0.36 13.87 -4.64
N ALA A 180 1.08 13.55 -5.72
CA ALA A 180 0.82 12.34 -6.51
C ALA A 180 0.99 11.05 -5.68
N LEU A 181 1.95 11.04 -4.74
CA LEU A 181 2.19 9.91 -3.85
C LEU A 181 1.00 9.70 -2.91
N ALA A 182 0.51 10.78 -2.28
CA ALA A 182 -0.65 10.73 -1.40
C ALA A 182 -1.95 10.36 -2.14
N GLU A 183 -2.10 10.76 -3.39
CA GLU A 183 -3.27 10.43 -4.21
C GLU A 183 -3.30 8.97 -4.65
N SER A 184 -2.17 8.44 -5.13
CA SER A 184 -2.16 7.19 -5.88
C SER A 184 -1.61 5.97 -5.13
N LYS A 185 -0.84 6.16 -4.06
CA LYS A 185 -0.32 5.06 -3.24
C LYS A 185 -0.95 5.03 -1.84
N PRO A 186 -1.08 3.84 -1.22
CA PRO A 186 -1.40 3.75 0.21
C PRO A 186 -0.26 4.37 1.02
N ALA A 187 -0.57 4.84 2.23
CA ALA A 187 0.44 5.25 3.18
C ALA A 187 1.09 3.99 3.76
N ASP A 188 2.27 3.62 3.27
CA ASP A 188 3.05 2.47 3.74
C ASP A 188 4.47 2.90 4.14
N PRO A 189 5.23 2.09 4.90
CA PRO A 189 6.63 2.41 5.23
C PRO A 189 7.50 2.60 3.98
N ALA A 190 7.18 1.92 2.88
CA ALA A 190 7.85 2.09 1.61
C ALA A 190 7.64 3.50 1.01
N ALA A 191 6.44 4.07 1.11
CA ALA A 191 6.14 5.44 0.70
C ALA A 191 6.87 6.45 1.57
N ILE A 192 6.99 6.22 2.89
CA ILE A 192 7.78 7.08 3.80
C ILE A 192 9.26 7.08 3.37
N LYS A 193 9.84 5.88 3.15
CA LYS A 193 11.22 5.72 2.66
C LYS A 193 11.40 6.40 1.30
N LEU A 194 10.47 6.21 0.36
CA LEU A 194 10.51 6.82 -0.97
C LEU A 194 10.42 8.36 -0.88
N PHE A 195 9.58 8.88 0.01
CA PHE A 195 9.40 10.31 0.23
C PHE A 195 10.72 10.97 0.65
N ASP A 196 11.42 10.38 1.63
CA ASP A 196 12.72 10.89 2.08
C ASP A 196 13.83 10.72 1.03
N VAL A 197 13.86 9.58 0.32
CA VAL A 197 14.82 9.35 -0.78
C VAL A 197 14.68 10.41 -1.86
N VAL A 198 13.45 10.69 -2.31
CA VAL A 198 13.20 11.69 -3.36
C VAL A 198 13.55 13.10 -2.88
N ARG A 199 13.21 13.46 -1.64
CA ARG A 199 13.60 14.74 -1.02
C ARG A 199 15.12 14.94 -1.05
N LYS A 200 15.87 13.95 -0.53
CA LYS A 200 17.33 13.96 -0.48
C LYS A 200 17.94 14.03 -1.88
N ARG A 201 17.40 13.25 -2.84
CA ARG A 201 17.87 13.26 -4.23
C ARG A 201 17.59 14.57 -4.94
N LEU A 202 16.46 15.23 -4.68
CA LEU A 202 16.18 16.56 -5.21
C LEU A 202 17.03 17.65 -4.54
N GLY A 203 17.69 17.35 -3.42
CA GLY A 203 18.47 18.32 -2.65
C GLY A 203 17.58 19.42 -2.05
N VAL A 204 16.38 19.04 -1.61
CA VAL A 204 15.43 19.95 -0.97
C VAL A 204 15.63 19.86 0.55
N SER A 205 15.98 20.99 1.18
CA SER A 205 16.06 21.06 2.63
C SER A 205 14.68 20.87 3.27
N GLU A 206 14.62 20.40 4.51
CA GLU A 206 13.35 20.13 5.19
C GLU A 206 12.49 21.38 5.37
N ILE A 207 13.12 22.51 5.67
CA ILE A 207 12.45 23.82 5.73
C ILE A 207 11.81 24.17 4.38
N LYS A 208 12.53 23.94 3.28
CA LYS A 208 12.00 24.21 1.93
C LYS A 208 10.91 23.23 1.54
N ALA A 209 11.05 21.96 1.91
CA ALA A 209 10.01 20.95 1.72
C ALA A 209 8.72 21.36 2.44
N THR A 210 8.81 21.70 3.72
CA THR A 210 7.69 22.15 4.56
C THR A 210 6.97 23.35 3.96
N LYS A 211 7.72 24.37 3.51
CA LYS A 211 7.14 25.56 2.85
C LYS A 211 6.36 25.22 1.58
N GLU A 212 6.90 24.32 0.76
CA GLU A 212 6.24 23.91 -0.49
C GLU A 212 5.05 22.98 -0.24
N LEU A 213 5.09 22.15 0.80
CA LEU A 213 3.97 21.31 1.24
C LEU A 213 2.81 22.15 1.78
N ASN A 214 3.10 23.14 2.64
CA ASN A 214 2.09 24.08 3.12
C ASN A 214 1.43 24.83 1.95
N ARG A 215 2.25 25.33 1.01
CA ARG A 215 1.77 25.99 -0.21
C ARG A 215 0.87 25.08 -1.06
N LEU A 216 1.27 23.82 -1.24
CA LEU A 216 0.49 22.83 -1.99
C LEU A 216 -0.85 22.58 -1.32
N ALA A 217 -0.84 22.37 0.01
CA ALA A 217 -2.02 22.04 0.77
C ALA A 217 -3.05 23.18 0.74
N ASP A 218 -2.59 24.42 0.90
CA ASP A 218 -3.43 25.62 0.77
C ASP A 218 -4.05 25.76 -0.62
N ALA A 219 -3.29 25.44 -1.67
CA ALA A 219 -3.71 25.66 -3.04
C ALA A 219 -4.65 24.57 -3.58
N GLN A 220 -4.48 23.31 -3.18
CA GLN A 220 -5.11 22.16 -3.86
C GLN A 220 -5.79 21.15 -2.93
N LEU A 221 -5.39 21.04 -1.66
CA LEU A 221 -5.80 19.91 -0.81
C LEU A 221 -6.90 20.25 0.20
N ARG A 222 -7.30 21.51 0.32
CA ARG A 222 -8.43 21.93 1.19
C ARG A 222 -9.73 21.21 0.87
N SER A 223 -9.99 20.89 -0.40
CA SER A 223 -11.18 20.15 -0.83
C SER A 223 -11.08 18.63 -0.62
N SER A 224 -9.89 18.11 -0.31
CA SER A 224 -9.57 16.68 -0.37
C SER A 224 -8.96 16.21 0.96
N PRO A 225 -9.76 16.09 2.04
CA PRO A 225 -9.26 15.80 3.38
C PRO A 225 -8.54 14.44 3.50
N SER A 226 -8.92 13.45 2.67
CA SER A 226 -8.24 12.14 2.64
C SER A 226 -6.80 12.25 2.13
N VAL A 227 -6.57 12.98 1.03
CA VAL A 227 -5.23 13.20 0.47
C VAL A 227 -4.40 14.05 1.42
N LEU A 228 -5.01 15.06 2.02
CA LEU A 228 -4.37 15.88 3.06
C LEU A 228 -3.94 15.03 4.27
N GLY A 229 -4.79 14.10 4.73
CA GLY A 229 -4.49 13.19 5.85
C GLY A 229 -3.31 12.28 5.58
N LYS A 230 -3.21 11.73 4.36
CA LYS A 230 -2.04 10.94 3.94
C LYS A 230 -0.79 11.79 3.79
N LEU A 231 -0.92 13.00 3.24
CA LEU A 231 0.21 13.91 3.09
C LEU A 231 0.77 14.32 4.45
N LEU A 232 -0.11 14.63 5.42
CA LEU A 232 0.25 14.90 6.80
C LEU A 232 1.03 13.71 7.37
N PHE A 233 0.47 12.50 7.26
CA PHE A 233 1.10 11.28 7.76
C PHE A 233 2.52 11.07 7.23
N LEU A 234 2.69 11.15 5.91
CA LEU A 234 3.99 10.98 5.25
C LEU A 234 4.97 12.07 5.68
N SER A 235 4.50 13.31 5.80
CA SER A 235 5.35 14.45 6.16
C SER A 235 5.85 14.38 7.60
N GLU A 236 4.97 14.01 8.55
CA GLU A 236 5.33 13.90 9.97
C GLU A 236 6.36 12.80 10.25
N ARG A 237 6.34 11.72 9.47
CA ARG A 237 7.22 10.56 9.66
C ARG A 237 8.52 10.65 8.86
N ALA A 238 8.54 11.42 7.77
CA ALA A 238 9.71 11.58 6.94
C ALA A 238 10.55 12.83 7.23
N LEU A 239 9.98 13.83 7.92
CA LEU A 239 10.67 15.09 8.27
C LEU A 239 11.09 15.10 9.75
N GLY A 240 12.12 15.88 10.09
CA GLY A 240 12.54 16.07 11.48
C GLY A 240 11.54 16.90 12.28
N GLN A 241 11.55 16.73 13.61
CA GLN A 241 10.63 17.37 14.56
C GLN A 241 10.55 18.90 14.39
N ASP A 242 11.69 19.57 14.19
CA ASP A 242 11.75 21.02 13.96
C ASP A 242 10.96 21.46 12.73
N SER A 243 11.02 20.66 11.65
CA SER A 243 10.30 20.93 10.41
C SER A 243 8.82 20.59 10.54
N VAL A 244 8.50 19.53 11.29
CA VAL A 244 7.10 19.15 11.58
C VAL A 244 6.37 20.25 12.33
N SER A 245 7.04 20.93 13.27
CA SER A 245 6.44 22.06 14.01
C SER A 245 6.04 23.25 13.11
N GLN A 246 6.61 23.35 11.91
CA GLN A 246 6.32 24.38 10.91
C GLN A 246 5.25 23.95 9.89
N LEU A 247 4.75 22.71 9.96
CA LEU A 247 3.67 22.25 9.09
C LEU A 247 2.34 22.85 9.53
N THR A 248 1.67 23.53 8.60
CA THR A 248 0.34 24.12 8.80
C THR A 248 -0.79 23.17 8.39
N LEU A 249 -0.44 21.95 7.94
CA LEU A 249 -1.37 20.95 7.42
C LEU A 249 -2.49 20.59 8.42
N ARG A 250 -2.17 20.49 9.72
CA ARG A 250 -3.14 20.19 10.79
C ARG A 250 -4.25 21.24 10.88
N SER A 251 -3.91 22.51 10.69
CA SER A 251 -4.88 23.63 10.75
C SER A 251 -5.88 23.66 9.60
N LEU A 252 -5.65 22.87 8.55
CA LEU A 252 -6.54 22.78 7.39
C LEU A 252 -7.68 21.78 7.59
N PHE A 253 -7.61 20.94 8.62
CA PHE A 253 -8.68 20.01 8.95
C PHE A 253 -9.82 20.73 9.70
N PRO A 254 -11.09 20.33 9.49
CA PRO A 254 -12.23 20.86 10.23
C PRO A 254 -12.35 20.28 11.66
N TYR A 255 -11.33 19.54 12.13
CA TYR A 255 -11.33 18.81 13.39
C TYR A 255 -10.34 19.42 14.39
N SER A 256 -10.48 19.09 15.67
CA SER A 256 -9.47 19.45 16.67
C SER A 256 -8.17 18.71 16.42
N ASP A 257 -7.05 19.31 16.87
CA ASP A 257 -5.73 18.70 16.74
C ASP A 257 -5.60 17.35 17.46
N SER A 258 -6.34 17.17 18.56
CA SER A 258 -6.44 15.88 19.26
C SER A 258 -7.05 14.79 18.39
N VAL A 259 -8.16 15.10 17.68
CA VAL A 259 -8.84 14.15 16.78
C VAL A 259 -7.96 13.84 15.58
N VAL A 260 -7.26 14.84 15.03
CA VAL A 260 -6.29 14.60 13.95
C VAL A 260 -5.18 13.66 14.42
N SER A 261 -4.63 13.87 15.62
CA SER A 261 -3.60 13.00 16.19
C SER A 261 -4.09 11.56 16.35
N GLU A 262 -5.29 11.37 16.91
CA GLU A 262 -5.91 10.05 17.05
C GLU A 262 -6.16 9.37 15.70
N LEU A 263 -6.58 10.12 14.67
CA LEU A 263 -6.74 9.58 13.32
C LEU A 263 -5.40 9.16 12.70
N GLN A 264 -4.33 9.91 12.94
CA GLN A 264 -2.98 9.58 12.45
C GLN A 264 -2.41 8.35 13.17
N GLU A 265 -2.66 8.22 14.47
CA GLU A 265 -2.29 7.07 15.30
C GLU A 265 -3.04 5.81 14.85
N ASN A 266 -4.36 5.89 14.73
CA ASN A 266 -5.19 4.78 14.24
C ASN A 266 -4.76 4.33 12.82
N MET A 267 -4.37 5.27 11.96
CA MET A 267 -3.84 4.95 10.64
C MET A 267 -2.51 4.20 10.75
N ALA A 268 -1.59 4.61 11.63
CA ALA A 268 -0.33 3.91 11.87
C ALA A 268 -0.55 2.48 12.41
N ILE A 269 -1.44 2.33 13.39
CA ILE A 269 -1.81 1.03 13.99
C ILE A 269 -2.35 0.10 12.90
N ARG A 270 -3.26 0.58 12.05
CA ARG A 270 -3.83 -0.20 10.95
C ARG A 270 -2.76 -0.64 9.95
N ILE A 271 -1.91 0.29 9.49
CA ILE A 271 -0.83 -0.03 8.55
C ILE A 271 0.12 -1.07 9.14
N PHE A 272 0.45 -0.93 10.42
CA PHE A 272 1.29 -1.89 11.13
C PHE A 272 0.62 -3.28 11.26
N GLY A 273 -0.69 -3.30 11.54
CA GLY A 273 -1.48 -4.53 11.53
C GLY A 273 -1.43 -5.25 10.19
N ASP A 274 -1.68 -4.55 9.09
CA ASP A 274 -1.61 -5.10 7.73
C ASP A 274 -0.21 -5.68 7.41
N LEU A 275 0.86 -5.04 7.88
CA LEU A 275 2.25 -5.54 7.73
C LEU A 275 2.50 -6.80 8.55
N CYS A 276 2.02 -6.83 9.80
CA CYS A 276 2.10 -8.00 10.67
C CYS A 276 1.36 -9.18 10.03
N GLU A 277 0.13 -8.96 9.58
CA GLU A 277 -0.66 -9.97 8.87
C GLU A 277 0.06 -10.48 7.63
N ALA A 278 0.55 -9.60 6.76
CA ALA A 278 1.27 -10.00 5.54
C ALA A 278 2.53 -10.83 5.82
N ARG A 279 3.22 -10.56 6.94
CA ARG A 279 4.39 -11.33 7.39
C ARG A 279 4.00 -12.68 7.98
N ILE A 280 2.96 -12.70 8.81
CA ILE A 280 2.41 -13.92 9.44
C ILE A 280 1.82 -14.85 8.38
N HIS A 281 1.19 -14.32 7.34
CA HIS A 281 0.65 -15.10 6.22
C HIS A 281 1.71 -15.83 5.40
N GLN A 282 2.99 -15.46 5.50
CA GLN A 282 4.08 -16.15 4.83
C GLN A 282 4.51 -17.43 5.56
N ALA A 283 4.14 -17.60 6.84
CA ALA A 283 4.39 -18.84 7.58
C ALA A 283 3.43 -19.95 7.13
N THR A 284 3.97 -21.10 6.77
CA THR A 284 3.19 -22.28 6.37
C THR A 284 3.12 -23.32 7.50
N SER A 285 4.18 -23.42 8.32
CA SER A 285 4.25 -24.32 9.47
C SER A 285 4.07 -23.59 10.80
N GLU A 286 3.82 -24.33 11.89
CA GLU A 286 3.82 -23.75 13.24
C GLU A 286 5.22 -23.34 13.70
N ASP A 287 6.24 -24.08 13.27
CA ASP A 287 7.64 -23.75 13.54
C ASP A 287 8.04 -22.42 12.91
N ASP A 288 7.57 -22.15 11.68
CA ASP A 288 7.75 -20.84 11.03
C ASP A 288 7.10 -19.74 11.88
N LEU A 289 5.87 -19.97 12.35
CA LEU A 289 5.11 -19.02 13.15
C LEU A 289 5.78 -18.69 14.49
N ALA A 290 6.51 -19.64 15.08
CA ALA A 290 7.29 -19.43 16.30
C ALA A 290 8.58 -18.62 16.06
N SER A 291 9.11 -18.66 14.83
CA SER A 291 10.33 -17.93 14.44
C SER A 291 10.08 -16.49 13.96
N ILE A 292 8.83 -16.13 13.63
CA ILE A 292 8.51 -14.78 13.14
C ILE A 292 8.65 -13.76 14.27
N THR A 293 9.45 -12.74 13.99
CA THR A 293 9.60 -11.55 14.84
C THR A 293 8.81 -10.37 14.30
N ALA A 294 8.42 -9.47 15.20
CA ALA A 294 7.76 -8.22 14.86
C ALA A 294 8.64 -7.35 13.93
N PRO A 295 8.07 -6.65 12.94
CA PRO A 295 8.82 -5.75 12.07
C PRO A 295 9.14 -4.42 12.77
N THR A 296 10.11 -4.45 13.69
CA THR A 296 10.48 -3.31 14.57
C THR A 296 10.99 -2.07 13.80
N GLU A 297 11.71 -2.25 12.68
CA GLU A 297 12.17 -1.13 11.85
C GLU A 297 10.99 -0.34 11.27
N ASP A 298 9.99 -1.05 10.74
CA ASP A 298 8.81 -0.42 10.16
C ASP A 298 7.90 0.17 11.24
N ALA A 299 7.81 -0.45 12.43
CA ALA A 299 7.12 0.14 13.58
C ALA A 299 7.72 1.50 13.97
N THR A 300 9.06 1.59 14.01
CA THR A 300 9.77 2.83 14.36
C THR A 300 9.49 3.92 13.33
N LEU A 301 9.47 3.58 12.03
CA LEU A 301 9.13 4.52 10.96
C LEU A 301 7.68 5.01 11.01
N LEU A 302 6.76 4.17 11.50
CA LEU A 302 5.35 4.55 11.68
C LEU A 302 5.14 5.41 12.93
N GLY A 303 6.16 5.55 13.79
CA GLY A 303 6.09 6.29 15.05
C GLY A 303 5.45 5.51 16.20
N LEU A 304 5.35 4.19 16.09
CA LEU A 304 4.80 3.34 17.13
C LEU A 304 5.88 3.01 18.17
N SER A 305 5.47 2.93 19.44
CA SER A 305 6.38 2.49 20.50
C SER A 305 6.69 1.00 20.38
N GLU A 306 7.84 0.57 20.90
CA GLU A 306 8.23 -0.85 20.92
C GLU A 306 7.20 -1.71 21.69
N GLN A 307 6.68 -1.19 22.80
CA GLN A 307 5.65 -1.87 23.60
C GLN A 307 4.34 -2.03 22.84
N GLU A 308 3.88 -0.97 22.18
CA GLU A 308 2.63 -0.98 21.44
C GLU A 308 2.70 -1.88 20.19
N SER A 309 3.78 -1.76 19.42
CA SER A 309 4.02 -2.63 18.26
C SER A 309 4.15 -4.10 18.66
N GLY A 310 4.81 -4.39 19.79
CA GLY A 310 4.85 -5.73 20.37
C GLY A 310 3.47 -6.26 20.73
N ARG A 311 2.64 -5.45 21.40
CA ARG A 311 1.26 -5.82 21.75
C ARG A 311 0.43 -6.16 20.51
N ILE A 312 0.42 -5.29 19.51
CA ILE A 312 -0.34 -5.48 18.26
C ILE A 312 0.14 -6.76 17.54
N PHE A 313 1.45 -6.96 17.45
CA PHE A 313 2.01 -8.14 16.80
C PHE A 313 1.62 -9.43 17.53
N HIS A 314 1.71 -9.47 18.86
CA HIS A 314 1.32 -10.62 19.66
C HIS A 314 -0.18 -10.93 19.54
N GLU A 315 -1.04 -9.90 19.56
CA GLU A 315 -2.49 -10.06 19.40
C GLU A 315 -2.84 -10.70 18.04
N ILE A 316 -2.24 -10.24 16.95
CA ILE A 316 -2.46 -10.79 15.60
C ILE A 316 -1.91 -12.23 15.52
N LEU A 317 -0.74 -12.49 16.11
CA LEU A 317 -0.12 -13.82 16.13
C LEU A 317 -1.00 -14.84 16.88
N GLU A 318 -1.52 -14.46 18.04
CA GLU A 318 -2.44 -15.29 18.83
C GLU A 318 -3.76 -15.52 18.10
N ALA A 319 -4.35 -14.47 17.51
CA ALA A 319 -5.55 -14.60 16.70
C ALA A 319 -5.35 -15.60 15.54
N LYS A 320 -4.17 -15.58 14.90
CA LYS A 320 -3.84 -16.53 13.83
C LYS A 320 -3.71 -17.96 14.34
N ARG A 321 -3.08 -18.17 15.50
CA ARG A 321 -2.98 -19.50 16.15
C ARG A 321 -4.36 -20.06 16.47
N ILE A 322 -5.24 -19.24 17.05
CA ILE A 322 -6.62 -19.64 17.35
C ILE A 322 -7.39 -19.97 16.07
N ALA A 323 -7.23 -19.18 15.01
CA ALA A 323 -7.88 -19.44 13.73
C ALA A 323 -7.41 -20.77 13.10
N ARG A 324 -6.10 -21.09 13.17
CA ARG A 324 -5.57 -22.37 12.68
C ARG A 324 -6.07 -23.56 13.50
N ALA A 325 -6.11 -23.44 14.83
CA ALA A 325 -6.63 -24.49 15.70
C ALA A 325 -8.11 -24.80 15.40
N ARG A 326 -8.93 -23.76 15.20
CA ARG A 326 -10.33 -23.91 14.80
C ARG A 326 -10.51 -24.56 13.43
N GLU A 327 -9.61 -24.28 12.49
CA GLU A 327 -9.64 -24.92 11.17
C GLU A 327 -9.31 -26.41 11.26
N ILE A 328 -8.32 -26.78 12.07
CA ILE A 328 -7.97 -28.18 12.32
C ILE A 328 -9.17 -28.91 12.95
N GLU A 329 -9.79 -28.33 13.98
CA GLU A 329 -10.98 -28.90 14.63
C GLU A 329 -12.13 -29.11 13.63
N ARG A 330 -12.36 -28.15 12.72
CA ARG A 330 -13.37 -28.29 11.65
C ARG A 330 -13.06 -29.45 10.71
N LEU A 331 -11.81 -29.56 10.25
CA LEU A 331 -11.37 -30.63 9.37
C LEU A 331 -11.45 -32.01 10.05
N GLU A 332 -11.17 -32.10 11.35
CA GLU A 332 -11.31 -33.33 12.13
C GLU A 332 -12.77 -33.76 12.26
N VAL A 333 -13.69 -32.81 12.50
CA VAL A 333 -15.15 -33.09 12.54
C VAL A 333 -15.64 -33.56 11.17
N GLU A 334 -15.26 -32.86 10.09
CA GLU A 334 -15.64 -33.25 8.72
C GLU A 334 -15.09 -34.63 8.32
N ALA A 335 -13.85 -34.95 8.72
CA ALA A 335 -13.26 -36.26 8.50
C ALA A 335 -13.99 -37.37 9.27
N ALA A 336 -14.35 -37.12 10.54
CA ALA A 336 -15.10 -38.07 11.36
C ALA A 336 -16.52 -38.33 10.81
N GLU A 337 -17.19 -37.29 10.27
CA GLU A 337 -18.48 -37.44 9.59
C GLU A 337 -18.36 -38.28 8.31
N ALA A 338 -17.31 -38.07 7.51
CA ALA A 338 -17.04 -38.86 6.31
C ALA A 338 -16.74 -40.35 6.63
N GLU A 339 -15.97 -40.61 7.69
CA GLU A 339 -15.72 -41.99 8.15
C GLU A 339 -16.99 -42.66 8.69
N GLY A 340 -17.84 -41.91 9.41
CA GLY A 340 -19.14 -42.38 9.89
C GLY A 340 -20.10 -42.80 8.76
N ALA A 341 -20.04 -42.12 7.61
CA ALA A 341 -20.84 -42.45 6.42
C ALA A 341 -20.34 -43.69 5.66
N THR A 342 -19.14 -44.19 5.95
CA THR A 342 -18.50 -45.30 5.22
C THR A 342 -18.58 -46.63 5.99
N ARG A 343 -19.33 -46.71 7.10
CA ARG A 343 -19.64 -48.01 7.71
C ARG A 343 -20.51 -48.81 6.75
N PRO A 344 -20.06 -49.99 6.26
CA PRO A 344 -20.94 -50.85 5.47
C PRO A 344 -22.13 -51.22 6.35
N ASN A 345 -23.34 -51.01 5.83
CA ASN A 345 -24.57 -51.56 6.39
C ASN A 345 -24.36 -53.06 6.56
N ASN A 346 -24.04 -53.49 7.78
CA ASN A 346 -23.95 -54.89 8.13
C ASN A 346 -25.39 -55.33 8.41
N PRO A 347 -26.02 -56.16 7.56
CA PRO A 347 -27.46 -56.44 7.65
C PRO A 347 -27.87 -57.32 8.85
N ASP A 348 -26.95 -57.76 9.71
CA ASP A 348 -27.21 -58.80 10.72
C ASP A 348 -27.13 -58.36 12.19
N LEU A 349 -27.34 -57.07 12.49
CA LEU A 349 -27.56 -56.63 13.88
C LEU A 349 -28.98 -56.10 14.04
N ASP A 350 -29.91 -57.03 14.29
CA ASP A 350 -31.26 -56.81 14.83
C ASP A 350 -31.19 -56.19 16.25
N PHE A 351 -30.73 -54.95 16.34
CA PHE A 351 -31.17 -54.06 17.40
C PHE A 351 -32.41 -53.34 16.88
N PRO A 352 -33.55 -53.33 17.59
CA PRO A 352 -34.70 -52.51 17.23
C PRO A 352 -34.37 -51.03 17.51
N ALA A 353 -33.50 -50.47 16.67
CA ALA A 353 -33.13 -49.08 16.65
C ALA A 353 -34.21 -48.31 15.89
N ARG A 354 -34.74 -47.31 16.59
CA ARG A 354 -35.42 -46.14 16.04
C ARG A 354 -34.71 -45.66 14.77
N SER A 355 -35.22 -46.01 13.60
CA SER A 355 -34.85 -45.37 12.35
C SER A 355 -35.46 -43.96 12.33
N GLY A 356 -34.60 -42.97 12.53
CA GLY A 356 -34.89 -41.56 12.33
C GLY A 356 -34.72 -41.14 10.87
N GLU A 357 -35.27 -41.91 9.93
CA GLU A 357 -35.73 -41.29 8.68
C GLU A 357 -37.09 -40.67 8.98
N PRO A 358 -37.32 -39.36 8.75
CA PRO A 358 -38.66 -38.83 8.75
C PRO A 358 -39.34 -39.41 7.51
N ALA A 359 -39.89 -40.63 7.65
CA ALA A 359 -41.06 -40.99 6.89
C ALA A 359 -41.98 -39.77 7.01
N LYS A 360 -42.38 -39.20 5.88
CA LYS A 360 -43.45 -38.20 5.78
C LYS A 360 -44.78 -38.84 6.18
N ALA A 361 -44.82 -39.51 7.32
CA ALA A 361 -46.01 -39.95 7.98
C ALA A 361 -46.66 -38.66 8.49
N LEU A 362 -47.84 -38.37 7.97
CA LEU A 362 -48.62 -37.22 8.39
C LEU A 362 -48.71 -37.24 9.93
N VAL A 363 -48.13 -36.22 10.57
CA VAL A 363 -48.30 -36.03 12.00
C VAL A 363 -49.74 -35.57 12.20
N HIS A 364 -50.63 -36.48 12.55
CA HIS A 364 -52.02 -36.19 12.86
C HIS A 364 -52.11 -35.36 14.15
N ALA A 365 -52.91 -34.29 14.15
CA ALA A 365 -53.09 -33.41 15.30
C ALA A 365 -54.53 -33.54 15.78
N TYR A 366 -54.74 -33.99 17.02
CA TYR A 366 -56.07 -34.20 17.56
C TYR A 366 -56.40 -33.11 18.57
N GLN A 367 -57.54 -32.45 18.41
CA GLN A 367 -58.01 -31.38 19.30
C GLN A 367 -59.28 -31.82 20.05
N CYS A 368 -59.29 -31.60 21.36
CA CYS A 368 -60.46 -31.82 22.21
C CYS A 368 -61.52 -30.74 21.94
N GLY A 369 -62.74 -31.15 21.57
CA GLY A 369 -63.86 -30.23 21.30
C GLY A 369 -64.39 -29.48 22.52
N ASP A 370 -64.18 -30.00 23.74
CA ASP A 370 -64.73 -29.38 24.95
C ASP A 370 -63.82 -28.29 25.53
N CYS A 371 -62.49 -28.41 25.40
CA CYS A 371 -61.52 -27.47 26.00
C CYS A 371 -60.43 -26.95 25.05
N GLY A 372 -60.38 -27.43 23.80
CA GLY A 372 -59.40 -27.01 22.80
C GLY A 372 -57.99 -27.61 22.96
N TYR A 373 -57.77 -28.49 23.94
CA TYR A 373 -56.48 -29.15 24.16
C TYR A 373 -56.05 -29.96 22.92
N THR A 374 -54.87 -29.68 22.39
CA THR A 374 -54.33 -30.33 21.17
C THR A 374 -53.19 -31.27 21.52
N ILE A 375 -53.23 -32.50 21.01
CA ILE A 375 -52.18 -33.51 21.18
C ILE A 375 -51.60 -33.89 19.81
N TYR A 376 -50.29 -34.12 19.79
CA TYR A 376 -49.53 -34.56 18.63
C TYR A 376 -48.94 -35.95 18.91
N PRO A 377 -49.67 -37.04 18.66
CA PRO A 377 -49.13 -38.38 18.77
C PRO A 377 -47.94 -38.55 17.84
N ALA A 378 -46.93 -39.30 18.29
CA ALA A 378 -45.87 -39.74 17.39
C ALA A 378 -46.48 -40.63 16.29
N ALA A 379 -46.08 -40.40 15.05
CA ALA A 379 -46.56 -41.14 13.89
C ALA A 379 -46.46 -42.66 14.10
N GLY A 380 -47.55 -43.38 13.81
CA GLY A 380 -47.64 -44.84 13.95
C GLY A 380 -47.83 -45.33 15.39
N ARG A 381 -48.10 -44.43 16.35
CA ARG A 381 -48.41 -44.77 17.76
C ARG A 381 -49.78 -44.27 18.22
N GLU A 382 -50.65 -43.88 17.30
CA GLU A 382 -51.99 -43.35 17.57
C GLU A 382 -52.84 -44.39 18.32
N PHE A 383 -52.74 -45.67 17.92
CA PHE A 383 -53.45 -46.78 18.57
C PHE A 383 -53.06 -46.97 20.05
N LYS A 384 -51.83 -46.62 20.42
CA LYS A 384 -51.32 -46.80 21.79
C LYS A 384 -51.63 -45.59 22.68
N PHE A 385 -51.69 -44.40 22.11
CA PHE A 385 -52.03 -43.17 22.86
C PHE A 385 -53.54 -43.02 23.08
N PHE A 386 -54.35 -43.51 22.15
CA PHE A 386 -55.81 -43.46 22.23
C PHE A 386 -56.40 -44.81 22.62
N GLY A 387 -55.99 -45.37 23.76
CA GLY A 387 -56.70 -46.50 24.38
C GLY A 387 -58.15 -46.14 24.70
N SER A 388 -59.00 -47.14 24.96
CA SER A 388 -60.41 -46.94 25.34
C SER A 388 -60.59 -46.03 26.56
N ASP A 389 -59.56 -45.95 27.40
CA ASP A 389 -59.60 -45.26 28.69
C ASP A 389 -58.89 -43.90 28.65
N PHE A 390 -58.54 -43.41 27.46
CA PHE A 390 -57.89 -42.11 27.33
C PHE A 390 -58.89 -40.98 27.64
N VAL A 391 -58.49 -40.10 28.56
CA VAL A 391 -59.22 -38.90 28.96
C VAL A 391 -58.37 -37.67 28.70
N CYS A 392 -59.02 -36.57 28.32
CA CYS A 392 -58.35 -35.29 28.11
C CYS A 392 -57.68 -34.84 29.43
N PRO A 393 -56.37 -34.54 29.44
CA PRO A 393 -55.68 -34.13 30.65
C PRO A 393 -56.12 -32.75 31.16
N ALA A 394 -56.73 -31.92 30.32
CA ALA A 394 -57.18 -30.58 30.69
C ALA A 394 -58.60 -30.55 31.27
N CYS A 395 -59.52 -31.38 30.78
CA CYS A 395 -60.94 -31.32 31.15
C CYS A 395 -61.60 -32.67 31.49
N GLY A 396 -60.88 -33.78 31.35
CA GLY A 396 -61.42 -35.12 31.62
C GLY A 396 -62.39 -35.66 30.56
N ALA A 397 -62.61 -34.95 29.44
CA ALA A 397 -63.47 -35.42 28.36
C ALA A 397 -62.96 -36.76 27.78
N PRO A 398 -63.87 -37.70 27.42
CA PRO A 398 -63.48 -38.99 26.85
C PRO A 398 -62.90 -38.83 25.45
N LYS A 399 -62.18 -39.85 24.98
CA LYS A 399 -61.55 -39.92 23.65
C LYS A 399 -62.47 -39.48 22.50
N ASP A 400 -63.75 -39.80 22.55
CA ASP A 400 -64.73 -39.50 21.48
C ASP A 400 -64.92 -37.99 21.21
N ARG A 401 -64.41 -37.14 22.12
CA ARG A 401 -64.43 -35.68 21.98
C ARG A 401 -63.20 -35.12 21.26
N PHE A 402 -62.26 -35.94 20.81
CA PHE A 402 -61.10 -35.49 20.04
C PHE A 402 -61.36 -35.60 18.53
N SER A 403 -61.20 -34.49 17.81
CA SER A 403 -61.29 -34.42 16.35
C SER A 403 -59.90 -34.22 15.72
N ASP A 404 -59.59 -34.94 14.65
CA ASP A 404 -58.35 -34.75 13.89
C ASP A 404 -58.42 -33.47 13.04
N VAL A 405 -57.62 -32.48 13.42
CA VAL A 405 -57.54 -31.16 12.79
C VAL A 405 -57.02 -31.27 11.35
N ASN A 406 -56.27 -32.32 11.01
CA ASN A 406 -55.69 -32.49 9.69
C ASN A 406 -56.63 -33.15 8.68
N THR A 407 -57.78 -33.69 9.11
CA THR A 407 -58.76 -34.34 8.22
C THR A 407 -59.75 -33.36 7.57
N VAL A 408 -59.75 -32.08 7.94
CA VAL A 408 -60.75 -31.07 7.49
C VAL A 408 -60.32 -30.34 6.21
N ARG A 409 -59.66 -31.01 5.26
CA ARG A 409 -59.27 -30.41 3.97
C ARG A 409 -59.49 -31.39 2.82
N GLU A 410 -60.75 -31.61 2.50
CA GLU A 410 -61.22 -32.06 1.18
C GLU A 410 -62.74 -31.81 1.13
N ASP A 411 -63.10 -30.55 0.86
CA ASP A 411 -64.37 -30.12 0.23
C ASP A 411 -64.12 -28.78 -0.48
#